data_AF-A0A2V7V0E1-F1
#
_entry.id   AF-A0A2V7V0E1-F1
#
_cell.length_a   1.000
_cell.length_b   1.000
_cell.length_c   1.000
_cell.angle_alpha   90.00
_cell.angle_beta   90.00
_cell.angle_gamma   90.00
#
_symmetry.space_group_name_H-M   'P 1'
#
loop_
_entity.id
_entity.type
_entity.pdbx_description
1 polymer ?
#
loop_
_entity_poly.entity_id
_entity_poly.type
_entity_poly.pdbx_seq_one_letter_code
_entity_poly.pdbx_strand_id
1 'polypeptide(L)'
;MTPERWERIQQIFQAALERGGEERPPFLAEACGEDAELRAEVESLIASHSEPWSFLDGPTAPRPERLFEDGQIVGDRYRILRWIARGG
;
A
#
# COMPACT_ATOMS: atom_id res chain seq x y z
N MET A 1 -0.96 -5.09 -18.25
CA MET A 1 -1.94 -5.88 -17.47
C MET A 1 -3.34 -5.65 -18.03
N THR A 2 -4.11 -6.70 -18.23
CA THR A 2 -5.55 -6.61 -18.56
C THR A 2 -6.37 -6.56 -17.25
N PRO A 3 -7.55 -5.93 -17.24
CA PRO A 3 -8.39 -5.83 -16.03
C PRO A 3 -8.77 -7.19 -15.45
N GLU A 4 -9.00 -8.20 -16.29
CA GLU A 4 -9.34 -9.57 -15.87
C GLU A 4 -8.18 -10.23 -15.10
N ARG A 5 -6.94 -9.96 -15.54
CA ARG A 5 -5.73 -10.46 -14.86
C ARG A 5 -5.55 -9.80 -13.49
N TRP A 6 -5.86 -8.51 -13.40
CA TRP A 6 -5.81 -7.78 -12.13
C TRP A 6 -6.87 -8.28 -11.13
N GLU A 7 -8.10 -8.54 -11.57
CA GLU A 7 -9.14 -9.12 -10.72
C GLU A 7 -8.74 -10.49 -10.16
N ARG A 8 -8.12 -11.33 -10.99
CA ARG A 8 -7.61 -12.64 -10.57
C ARG A 8 -6.54 -12.50 -9.49
N ILE A 9 -5.57 -11.60 -9.69
CA ILE A 9 -4.50 -11.31 -8.72
C ILE A 9 -5.10 -10.83 -7.40
N GLN A 10 -6.06 -9.90 -7.44
CA GLN A 10 -6.75 -9.38 -6.26
C GLN A 10 -7.47 -10.48 -5.46
N GLN A 11 -8.19 -11.38 -6.12
CA GLN A 11 -8.88 -12.48 -5.45
C GLN A 11 -7.91 -13.42 -4.74
N ILE A 12 -6.83 -13.81 -5.42
CA ILE A 12 -5.81 -14.70 -4.84
C ILE A 12 -5.09 -13.99 -3.69
N PHE A 13 -4.75 -12.71 -3.86
CA PHE A 13 -4.11 -11.89 -2.82
C PHE A 13 -4.98 -11.81 -1.55
N GLN A 14 -6.26 -11.48 -1.67
CA GLN A 14 -7.17 -11.41 -0.51
C GLN A 14 -7.31 -12.76 0.19
N ALA A 15 -7.52 -13.83 -0.57
CA ALA A 15 -7.61 -15.18 -0.01
C ALA A 15 -6.29 -15.65 0.64
N ALA A 16 -5.15 -15.20 0.12
CA ALA A 16 -3.84 -15.44 0.72
C ALA A 16 -3.66 -14.64 2.02
N LEU A 17 -4.16 -13.41 2.11
CA LEU A 17 -4.11 -12.60 3.33
C LEU A 17 -4.91 -13.22 4.48
N GLU A 18 -6.05 -13.84 4.20
CA GLU A 18 -6.86 -14.56 5.20
C GLU A 18 -6.16 -15.82 5.74
N ARG A 19 -5.17 -16.34 5.00
CA ARG A 19 -4.38 -17.52 5.39
C ARG A 19 -3.11 -17.12 6.12
N GLY A 20 -2.75 -17.91 7.14
CA GLY A 20 -1.50 -17.75 7.89
C GLY A 20 -0.27 -18.01 7.02
N GLY A 21 0.90 -17.50 7.45
CA GLY A 21 2.15 -17.57 6.67
C GLY A 21 2.58 -18.98 6.26
N GLU A 22 2.19 -20.02 7.00
CA GLU A 22 2.49 -21.42 6.67
C GLU A 22 1.53 -22.03 5.63
N GLU A 23 0.29 -21.56 5.55
CA GLU A 23 -0.73 -22.05 4.60
C GLU A 23 -0.73 -21.27 3.28
N ARG A 24 -0.04 -20.13 3.24
CA ARG A 24 0.04 -19.22 2.09
C ARG A 24 0.80 -19.81 0.90
N PRO A 25 2.01 -20.41 1.06
CA PRO A 25 2.77 -20.98 -0.06
C PRO A 25 2.04 -22.12 -0.82
N PRO A 26 1.45 -23.14 -0.16
CA PRO A 26 0.74 -24.19 -0.88
C PRO A 26 -0.53 -23.68 -1.56
N PHE A 27 -1.22 -22.70 -0.97
CA PHE A 27 -2.38 -22.06 -1.59
C PHE A 27 -2.01 -21.31 -2.88
N LEU A 28 -0.92 -20.55 -2.87
CA LEU A 28 -0.46 -19.83 -4.07
C LEU A 28 -0.07 -20.79 -5.20
N ALA A 29 0.54 -21.93 -4.87
CA ALA A 29 0.85 -22.96 -5.86
C ALA A 29 -0.42 -23.55 -6.49
N GLU A 30 -1.47 -23.80 -5.70
CA GLU A 30 -2.74 -24.32 -6.20
C GLU A 30 -3.54 -23.27 -6.98
N ALA A 31 -3.62 -22.04 -6.48
CA ALA A 31 -4.41 -20.96 -7.06
C ALA A 31 -3.82 -20.36 -8.34
N CYS A 32 -2.48 -20.33 -8.45
CA CYS A 32 -1.77 -19.85 -9.64
C CYS A 32 -1.52 -20.96 -10.66
N GLY A 33 -1.50 -22.23 -10.25
CA GLY A 33 -1.27 -23.36 -11.15
C GLY A 33 0.06 -23.27 -11.90
N GLU A 34 0.03 -23.40 -13.22
CA GLU A 34 1.23 -23.31 -14.09
C GLU A 34 1.63 -21.87 -14.44
N ASP A 35 0.85 -20.86 -14.02
CA ASP A 35 1.12 -19.45 -14.31
C ASP A 35 2.12 -18.86 -13.31
N ALA A 36 3.41 -19.11 -13.57
CA ALA A 36 4.51 -18.63 -12.74
C ALA A 36 4.58 -17.10 -12.68
N GLU A 37 4.12 -16.41 -13.73
CA GLU A 37 4.12 -14.96 -13.82
C GLU A 37 3.04 -14.38 -12.89
N LEU A 38 1.84 -14.99 -12.87
CA LEU A 38 0.78 -14.66 -11.91
C LEU A 38 1.23 -14.87 -10.46
N ARG A 39 1.96 -15.96 -10.18
CA ARG A 39 2.47 -16.24 -8.83
C ARG A 39 3.45 -15.17 -8.35
N ALA A 40 4.38 -14.75 -9.21
CA ALA A 40 5.38 -13.73 -8.90
C ALA A 40 4.72 -12.37 -8.57
N GLU A 41 3.69 -11.98 -9.32
CA GLU A 41 2.93 -10.74 -9.07
C GLU A 41 2.23 -10.77 -7.71
N VAL A 42 1.56 -11.88 -7.37
CA VAL A 42 0.88 -12.03 -6.07
C VAL A 42 1.89 -12.08 -4.92
N GLU A 43 3.00 -12.81 -5.06
CA GLU A 43 4.06 -12.87 -4.04
C GLU A 43 4.68 -11.49 -3.79
N SER A 44 4.91 -10.69 -4.83
CA SER A 44 5.39 -9.30 -4.72
C SER A 44 4.42 -8.40 -3.96
N LEU A 45 3.11 -8.55 -4.25
CA LEU A 45 2.04 -7.85 -3.53
C LEU A 45 1.97 -8.25 -2.05
N ILE A 46 2.12 -9.54 -1.74
CA ILE A 46 2.15 -10.04 -0.36
C ILE A 46 3.41 -9.54 0.37
N ALA A 47 4.57 -9.56 -0.28
CA ALA A 47 5.81 -9.06 0.28
C ALA A 47 5.70 -7.58 0.63
N SER A 48 5.23 -6.74 -0.29
CA SER A 48 5.01 -5.30 -0.03
C SER A 48 3.95 -5.01 1.03
N HIS A 49 2.95 -5.88 1.21
CA HIS A 49 1.97 -5.75 2.29
C HIS A 49 2.51 -6.22 3.65
N SER A 50 3.37 -7.25 3.64
CA SER A 50 3.98 -7.81 4.84
C SER A 50 5.20 -7.04 5.30
N GLU A 51 5.84 -6.25 4.43
CA GLU A 51 6.83 -5.28 4.86
C GLU A 51 6.15 -4.38 5.88
N PRO A 52 6.63 -4.37 7.15
CA PRO A 52 6.21 -3.33 8.06
C PRO A 52 6.50 -2.03 7.34
N TRP A 53 5.56 -1.10 7.37
CA TRP A 53 5.72 0.25 6.83
C TRP A 53 6.82 0.97 7.64
N SER A 54 8.06 0.48 7.56
CA SER A 54 9.24 1.01 8.25
C SER A 54 9.57 2.40 7.74
N PHE A 55 8.94 2.83 6.64
CA PHE A 55 8.91 4.21 6.18
C PHE A 55 8.17 5.16 7.14
N LEU A 56 7.15 4.69 7.86
CA LEU A 56 6.45 5.47 8.89
C LEU A 56 7.07 5.30 10.29
N ASP A 57 7.87 4.26 10.50
CA ASP A 57 8.65 3.98 11.73
C ASP A 57 10.07 4.58 11.71
N GLY A 58 10.32 5.59 10.86
CA GLY A 58 11.42 6.51 11.11
C GLY A 58 11.25 7.16 12.49
N PRO A 59 12.34 7.61 13.16
CA PRO A 59 12.20 8.29 14.44
C PRO A 59 11.13 9.35 14.30
N THR A 60 10.10 9.30 15.15
CA THR A 60 9.05 10.32 15.23
C THR A 60 9.74 11.66 15.42
N ALA A 61 10.04 12.31 14.30
CA ALA A 61 10.23 13.73 14.29
C ALA A 61 8.89 14.29 14.72
N PRO A 62 8.85 15.26 15.64
CA PRO A 62 7.60 15.92 15.98
C PRO A 62 6.97 16.41 14.68
N ARG A 63 5.87 15.77 14.28
CA ARG A 63 5.14 16.20 13.09
C ARG A 63 4.63 17.60 13.43
N PRO A 64 5.00 18.64 12.67
CA PRO A 64 4.58 19.99 12.99
C PRO A 64 3.05 20.02 12.96
N GLU A 65 2.45 20.59 14.01
CA GLU A 65 0.98 20.71 14.11
C GLU A 65 0.38 21.50 12.94
N ARG A 66 1.21 22.33 12.30
CA ARG A 66 0.91 23.08 11.08
C ARG A 66 2.08 22.98 10.11
N LEU A 67 1.84 22.40 8.94
CA LEU A 67 2.80 22.38 7.84
C LEU A 67 2.90 23.74 7.13
N PHE A 68 1.83 24.54 7.18
CA PHE A 68 1.75 25.84 6.50
C PHE A 68 1.01 26.86 7.35
N GLU A 69 1.39 28.13 7.23
CA GLU A 69 0.72 29.26 7.86
C GLU A 69 -0.39 29.84 6.98
N ASP A 70 -1.39 30.48 7.59
CA ASP A 70 -2.36 31.29 6.85
C ASP A 70 -1.68 32.47 6.16
N GLY A 71 -2.11 32.74 4.92
CA GLY A 71 -1.49 33.74 4.05
C GLY A 71 -0.20 33.27 3.35
N GLN A 72 0.38 32.13 3.73
CA GLN A 72 1.61 31.64 3.12
C GLN A 72 1.43 31.36 1.62
N ILE A 73 2.39 31.76 0.80
CA ILE A 73 2.44 31.41 -0.63
C ILE A 73 3.36 30.19 -0.82
N VAL A 74 2.82 29.13 -1.39
CA VAL A 74 3.50 27.89 -1.73
C VAL A 74 3.75 27.87 -3.24
N GLY A 75 5.01 27.68 -3.62
CA GLY A 75 5.45 27.57 -5.02
C GLY A 75 5.07 28.78 -5.88
N ASP A 76 5.08 29.98 -5.30
CA ASP A 76 4.75 31.27 -5.95
C ASP A 76 3.37 31.35 -6.63
N ARG A 77 2.49 30.37 -6.41
CA ARG A 77 1.21 30.26 -7.12
C ARG A 77 0.02 30.01 -6.22
N TYR A 78 0.23 29.39 -5.06
CA TYR A 78 -0.87 28.95 -4.19
C TYR A 78 -0.79 29.67 -2.86
N ARG A 79 -1.87 30.37 -2.47
CA ARG A 79 -1.98 30.98 -1.15
C ARG A 79 -2.79 30.10 -0.22
N ILE A 80 -2.22 29.76 0.93
CA ILE A 80 -2.93 29.06 2.01
C ILE A 80 -3.90 30.05 2.65
N LEU A 81 -5.20 29.81 2.53
CA LEU A 81 -6.22 30.73 3.06
C LEU A 81 -6.47 30.49 4.54
N ARG A 82 -6.79 29.24 4.91
CA ARG A 82 -6.99 28.83 6.30
C ARG A 82 -6.97 27.32 6.43
N TRP A 83 -6.64 26.83 7.62
CA TRP A 83 -6.83 25.43 7.99
C TRP A 83 -8.31 25.12 8.23
N ILE A 84 -8.72 23.91 7.85
CA ILE A 84 -10.11 23.43 8.03
C ILE A 84 -10.20 22.18 8.92
N ALA A 85 -9.27 21.24 8.80
CA ALA A 85 -9.22 20.00 9.56
C ALA A 85 -7.86 19.30 9.38
N ARG A 86 -7.66 18.18 10.09
CA ARG A 86 -6.53 17.24 9.89
C ARG A 86 -7.07 15.83 9.60
N GLY A 87 -6.40 15.09 8.73
CA GLY A 87 -6.68 13.66 8.49
C GLY A 87 -6.00 12.79 9.55
N GLY A 88 -6.67 11.71 9.96
CA GLY A 88 -6.17 10.69 10.89
C GLY A 88 -6.37 9.30 10.30
#